data_AF-A0A532E8B6-F1
#
_entry.id   AF-A0A532E8B6-F1
#
_cell.length_a   1.000
_cell.length_b   1.000
_cell.length_c   1.000
_cell.angle_alpha   90.00
_cell.angle_beta   90.00
_cell.angle_gamma   90.00
#
_symmetry.space_group_name_H-M   'P 1'
#
loop_
_entity.id
_entity.type
_entity.pdbx_description
1 polymer ?
#
loop_
_entity_poly.entity_id
_entity_poly.type
_entity_poly.pdbx_seq_one_letter_code
_entity_poly.pdbx_strand_id
1 'polypeptide(L)'
;MLTTLLLSQGVPMLCGGDEIGRTQLGNNNAYCQDNEISWHDWDLSRENRALLMFVRRLIALRQDHPVFRRRRFFQGRRIHGSDITDIVWLHSDGKEMDEADWNQGHLRAIGLVLAGDAIEEKDARGNAIVDDTVVLLFNAHHESIPFVLPACDERTSWVLMLDTCDPTPRRSSAVFKGGEPYTIEARSMAILCRESVHGA
;
A
#
# COMPACT_ATOMS: atom_id res chain seq x y z
N MET A 1 -10.23 1.11 1.09
CA MET A 1 -10.22 2.53 1.51
C MET A 1 -9.12 2.83 2.52
N LEU A 2 -9.09 2.18 3.69
CA LEU A 2 -8.10 2.45 4.76
C LEU A 2 -6.64 2.33 4.29
N THR A 3 -6.30 1.24 3.60
CA THR A 3 -4.96 1.02 3.04
C THR A 3 -4.54 2.13 2.09
N THR A 4 -5.43 2.51 1.16
CA THR A 4 -5.19 3.59 0.20
C THR A 4 -4.92 4.91 0.92
N LEU A 5 -5.76 5.29 1.89
CA LEU A 5 -5.59 6.53 2.66
C LEU A 5 -4.26 6.53 3.42
N LEU A 6 -3.98 5.47 4.18
CA LEU A 6 -2.83 5.40 5.08
C LEU A 6 -1.50 5.21 4.34
N LEU A 7 -1.49 4.84 3.06
CA LEU A 7 -0.25 4.59 2.29
C LEU A 7 -0.06 5.52 1.10
N SER A 8 -1.03 6.39 0.84
CA SER A 8 -0.86 7.50 -0.10
C SER A 8 0.15 8.52 0.45
N GLN A 9 0.78 9.29 -0.45
CA GLN A 9 1.62 10.42 -0.05
C GLN A 9 0.78 11.53 0.61
N GLY A 10 1.42 12.29 1.49
CA GLY A 10 0.79 13.39 2.22
C GLY A 10 0.55 13.09 3.71
N VAL A 11 -0.43 13.76 4.30
CA VAL A 11 -0.78 13.62 5.72
C VAL A 11 -2.17 12.99 5.81
N PRO A 12 -2.29 11.69 6.14
CA PRO A 12 -3.59 11.04 6.24
C PRO A 12 -4.34 11.51 7.48
N MET A 13 -5.66 11.64 7.37
CA MET A 13 -6.56 11.93 8.48
C MET A 13 -7.61 10.82 8.56
N LEU A 14 -7.73 10.19 9.72
CA LEU A 14 -8.72 9.14 9.99
C LEU A 14 -9.86 9.73 10.83
N CYS A 15 -11.11 9.42 10.50
CA CYS A 15 -12.25 9.80 11.33
C CYS A 15 -12.27 8.90 12.58
N GLY A 16 -12.41 9.50 13.77
CA GLY A 16 -12.44 8.76 15.03
C GLY A 16 -13.59 7.76 15.08
N GLY A 17 -13.26 6.49 15.28
CA GLY A 17 -14.20 5.37 15.30
C GLY A 17 -14.17 4.51 14.04
N ASP A 18 -13.60 4.97 12.93
CA ASP A 18 -13.47 4.16 11.70
C ASP A 18 -12.62 2.91 11.97
N GLU A 19 -11.62 3.01 12.85
CA GLU A 19 -10.74 1.90 13.24
C GLU A 19 -11.44 0.79 14.03
N ILE A 20 -12.61 1.07 14.59
CA ILE A 20 -13.44 0.11 15.32
C ILE A 20 -14.78 -0.16 14.62
N GLY A 21 -14.95 0.27 13.37
CA GLY A 21 -16.17 0.03 12.60
C GLY A 21 -17.38 0.80 13.13
N ARG A 22 -17.17 2.00 13.69
CA ARG A 22 -18.25 2.87 14.17
C ARG A 22 -19.28 3.11 13.06
N THR A 23 -20.55 3.03 13.42
CA THR A 23 -21.67 3.22 12.50
C THR A 23 -22.63 4.28 13.01
N GLN A 24 -23.13 5.11 12.11
CA GLN A 24 -24.25 6.03 12.35
C GLN A 24 -25.55 5.49 11.72
N LEU A 25 -25.62 4.18 11.46
CA LEU A 25 -26.75 3.48 10.82
C LEU A 25 -27.18 4.09 9.48
N GLY A 26 -26.20 4.58 8.70
CA GLY A 26 -26.43 5.25 7.42
C GLY A 26 -26.77 6.74 7.49
N ASN A 27 -26.88 7.31 8.69
CA ASN A 27 -26.99 8.76 8.85
C ASN A 27 -25.63 9.41 8.55
N ASN A 28 -25.55 10.26 7.52
CA ASN A 28 -24.33 10.98 7.15
C ASN A 28 -24.28 12.41 7.72
N ASN A 29 -25.23 12.78 8.60
CA ASN A 29 -25.37 14.12 9.17
C ASN A 29 -25.88 14.05 10.62
N ALA A 30 -25.19 13.30 11.48
CA ALA A 30 -25.56 13.10 12.89
C ALA A 30 -25.27 14.32 13.81
N TYR A 31 -25.32 15.55 13.30
CA TYR A 31 -24.90 16.76 14.02
C TYR A 31 -25.72 17.07 15.28
N CYS A 32 -26.99 16.65 15.32
CA CYS A 32 -27.91 16.88 16.45
C CYS A 32 -28.19 15.61 17.27
N GLN A 33 -27.42 14.54 17.04
CA GLN A 33 -27.61 13.26 17.72
C GLN A 33 -26.62 13.16 18.87
N ASP A 34 -27.09 13.35 20.10
CA ASP A 34 -26.32 13.03 21.32
C ASP A 34 -26.91 11.76 21.96
N ASN A 35 -26.61 10.62 21.33
CA ASN A 35 -27.10 9.29 21.70
C ASN A 35 -26.23 8.20 21.03
N GLU A 36 -26.65 6.95 21.13
CA GLU A 36 -25.94 5.77 20.62
C GLU A 36 -25.62 5.82 19.12
N ILE A 37 -26.31 6.65 18.32
CA ILE A 37 -25.98 6.86 16.89
C ILE A 37 -24.62 7.56 16.75
N SER A 38 -24.26 8.45 17.68
CA SER A 38 -23.02 9.24 17.61
C SER A 38 -21.97 8.83 18.64
N TRP A 39 -22.33 8.12 19.70
CA TRP A 39 -21.37 7.66 20.69
C TRP A 39 -20.40 6.59 20.14
N HIS A 40 -19.27 6.40 20.84
CA HIS A 40 -18.34 5.33 20.52
C HIS A 40 -18.74 4.07 21.29
N ASP A 41 -19.02 3.00 20.56
CA ASP A 41 -19.26 1.69 21.15
C ASP A 41 -17.91 0.96 21.34
N TRP A 42 -17.57 0.69 22.59
CA TRP A 42 -16.34 -0.01 22.97
C TRP A 42 -16.54 -1.51 23.19
N ASP A 43 -17.78 -2.02 23.11
CA ASP A 43 -18.04 -3.45 23.14
C ASP A 43 -17.79 -4.06 21.75
N LEU A 44 -16.50 -4.22 21.43
CA LEU A 44 -16.08 -4.61 20.09
C LEU A 44 -16.39 -6.08 19.79
N SER A 45 -17.07 -6.32 18.67
CA SER A 45 -17.17 -7.63 18.04
C SER A 45 -15.79 -8.18 17.65
N ARG A 46 -15.73 -9.46 17.28
CA ARG A 46 -14.49 -10.08 16.79
C ARG A 46 -13.98 -9.37 15.53
N GLU A 47 -14.88 -9.01 14.63
CA GLU A 47 -14.59 -8.34 13.37
C GLU A 47 -14.04 -6.93 13.61
N ASN A 48 -14.66 -6.16 14.52
CA ASN A 48 -14.19 -4.81 14.86
C ASN A 48 -12.82 -4.82 15.56
N ARG A 49 -12.54 -5.85 16.39
CA ARG A 49 -11.19 -6.05 16.94
C ARG A 49 -10.17 -6.38 15.85
N ALA A 50 -10.53 -7.20 14.88
CA ALA A 50 -9.67 -7.51 13.73
C ALA A 50 -9.38 -6.25 12.88
N LEU A 51 -10.41 -5.43 12.63
CA LEU A 51 -10.26 -4.13 11.95
C LEU A 51 -9.32 -3.19 12.71
N LEU A 52 -9.47 -3.08 14.03
CA LEU A 52 -8.59 -2.27 14.86
C LEU A 52 -7.13 -2.74 14.76
N MET A 53 -6.89 -4.04 14.81
CA MET A 53 -5.56 -4.62 14.64
C MET A 53 -5.00 -4.33 13.24
N PHE A 54 -5.84 -4.43 12.21
CA PHE A 54 -5.47 -4.11 10.83
C PHE A 54 -5.09 -2.63 10.67
N VAL A 55 -5.88 -1.69 11.20
CA VAL A 55 -5.56 -0.25 11.15
C VAL A 55 -4.27 0.06 11.90
N ARG A 56 -4.06 -0.53 13.09
CA ARG A 56 -2.79 -0.39 13.82
C ARG A 56 -1.60 -0.86 12.99
N ARG A 57 -1.75 -1.97 12.27
CA ARG A 57 -0.72 -2.48 11.36
C ARG A 57 -0.44 -1.53 10.20
N LEU A 58 -1.47 -0.94 9.58
CA LEU A 58 -1.29 0.06 8.53
C LEU A 58 -0.56 1.30 9.02
N ILE A 59 -0.88 1.77 10.23
CA ILE A 59 -0.19 2.90 10.84
C ILE A 59 1.28 2.57 11.11
N ALA A 60 1.57 1.39 11.67
CA ALA A 60 2.94 0.93 11.88
C ALA A 60 3.70 0.82 10.55
N LEU A 61 3.11 0.18 9.54
CA LEU A 61 3.68 0.07 8.19
C LEU A 61 4.03 1.46 7.61
N ARG A 62 3.12 2.44 7.71
CA ARG A 62 3.40 3.82 7.27
C ARG A 62 4.56 4.45 8.06
N GLN A 63 4.62 4.20 9.36
CA GLN A 63 5.65 4.77 10.26
C GLN A 63 7.02 4.14 10.08
N ASP A 64 7.07 2.87 9.70
CA ASP A 64 8.30 2.11 9.51
C ASP A 64 8.92 2.38 8.12
N HIS A 65 8.10 2.77 7.14
CA HIS A 65 8.53 2.99 5.76
C HIS A 65 8.44 4.47 5.33
N PRO A 66 9.56 5.22 5.36
CA PRO A 66 9.65 6.59 4.83
C PRO A 66 9.15 6.78 3.40
N VAL A 67 9.16 5.75 2.55
CA VAL A 67 8.70 5.82 1.15
C VAL A 67 7.24 6.27 1.05
N PHE A 68 6.41 6.05 2.08
CA PHE A 68 5.01 6.51 2.15
C PHE A 68 4.83 7.92 2.73
N ARG A 69 5.89 8.56 3.24
CA ARG A 69 5.86 9.83 3.98
C ARG A 69 6.87 10.84 3.44
N ARG A 70 7.08 10.84 2.12
CA ARG A 70 7.97 11.80 1.47
C ARG A 70 7.44 13.23 1.65
N ARG A 71 8.35 14.19 1.83
CA ARG A 71 8.06 15.63 1.85
C ARG A 71 8.07 16.22 0.45
N ARG A 72 8.70 15.54 -0.51
CA ARG A 72 8.78 15.95 -1.92
C ARG A 72 8.00 14.98 -2.81
N PHE A 73 7.50 15.52 -3.92
CA PHE A 73 6.86 14.71 -4.96
C PHE A 73 7.87 13.76 -5.61
N PHE A 74 7.35 12.63 -6.10
CA PHE A 74 8.09 11.77 -7.00
C PHE A 74 8.33 12.49 -8.33
N GLN A 75 9.47 12.25 -8.97
CA GLN A 75 9.84 12.92 -10.22
C GLN A 75 9.63 12.05 -11.46
N GLY A 76 9.61 10.72 -11.32
CA GLY A 76 9.46 9.79 -12.45
C GLY A 76 10.61 9.88 -13.47
N ARG A 77 11.79 10.32 -13.02
CA ARG A 77 12.99 10.47 -13.84
C ARG A 77 14.15 9.69 -13.21
N ARG A 78 15.09 9.22 -14.03
CA ARG A 78 16.30 8.53 -13.55
C ARG A 78 17.09 9.45 -12.62
N ILE A 79 17.44 8.96 -11.43
CA ILE A 79 18.17 9.73 -10.42
C ILE A 79 19.64 9.30 -10.40
N HIS A 80 20.54 10.28 -10.55
CA HIS A 80 21.99 10.21 -10.27
C HIS A 80 22.71 8.92 -10.71
N GLY A 81 22.63 8.59 -12.00
CA GLY A 81 23.41 7.48 -12.59
C GLY A 81 22.94 6.07 -12.20
N SER A 82 21.85 5.95 -11.43
CA SER A 82 21.09 4.71 -11.30
C SER A 82 20.00 4.67 -12.38
N ASP A 83 19.77 3.49 -12.96
CA ASP A 83 18.68 3.27 -13.93
C ASP A 83 17.28 3.23 -13.27
N ILE A 84 17.18 3.56 -11.98
CA ILE A 84 15.96 3.44 -11.19
C ILE A 84 15.25 4.80 -11.12
N THR A 85 14.01 4.83 -11.60
CA THR A 85 13.06 5.92 -11.37
C THR A 85 12.45 5.79 -9.99
N ASP A 86 12.21 6.91 -9.30
CA ASP A 86 11.69 6.89 -7.93
C ASP A 86 10.25 6.39 -7.82
N ILE A 87 9.53 6.39 -8.93
CA ILE A 87 8.18 5.86 -9.11
C ILE A 87 8.05 5.19 -10.49
N VAL A 88 7.38 4.05 -10.55
CA VAL A 88 6.99 3.38 -11.81
C VAL A 88 5.54 2.92 -11.71
N TRP A 89 4.75 3.21 -12.74
CA TRP A 89 3.36 2.74 -12.84
C TRP A 89 3.30 1.55 -13.78
N LEU A 90 2.56 0.52 -13.39
CA LEU A 90 2.57 -0.78 -14.06
C LEU A 90 1.18 -1.22 -14.48
N HIS A 91 1.12 -1.91 -15.62
CA HIS A 91 0.02 -2.79 -15.98
C HIS A 91 0.04 -4.08 -15.17
N SER A 92 -1.08 -4.82 -15.23
CA SER A 92 -1.14 -6.17 -14.68
C SER A 92 -0.19 -7.16 -15.36
N ASP A 93 0.24 -6.89 -16.60
CA ASP A 93 1.26 -7.71 -17.28
C ASP A 93 2.71 -7.38 -16.85
N GLY A 94 2.89 -6.45 -15.90
CA GLY A 94 4.19 -6.06 -15.34
C GLY A 94 4.97 -5.04 -16.17
N LYS A 95 4.42 -4.57 -17.30
CA LYS A 95 5.05 -3.50 -18.09
C LYS A 95 4.75 -2.13 -17.51
N GLU A 96 5.68 -1.20 -17.72
CA GLU A 96 5.47 0.22 -17.41
C GLU A 96 4.33 0.79 -18.29
N MET A 97 3.43 1.55 -17.67
CA MET A 97 2.33 2.22 -18.36
C MET A 97 2.83 3.35 -19.23
N ASP A 98 2.33 3.42 -20.46
CA ASP A 98 2.59 4.53 -21.38
C ASP A 98 1.48 5.61 -21.33
N GLU A 99 1.64 6.68 -22.10
CA GLU A 99 0.66 7.78 -22.16
C GLU A 99 -0.72 7.34 -22.69
N ALA A 100 -0.78 6.37 -23.60
CA ALA A 100 -2.04 5.87 -24.11
C ALA A 100 -2.81 5.11 -23.02
N ASP A 101 -2.10 4.37 -22.17
CA ASP A 101 -2.67 3.65 -21.04
C ASP A 101 -3.33 4.57 -20.03
N TRP A 102 -2.71 5.71 -19.71
CA TRP A 102 -3.30 6.72 -18.82
C TRP A 102 -4.64 7.27 -19.31
N ASN A 103 -4.87 7.26 -20.62
CA ASN A 103 -6.10 7.75 -21.24
C ASN A 103 -7.19 6.67 -21.36
N GLN A 104 -6.91 5.44 -20.93
CA GLN A 104 -7.87 4.34 -20.94
C GLN A 104 -8.72 4.31 -19.67
N GLY A 105 -9.88 4.98 -19.69
CA GLY A 105 -10.79 5.09 -18.54
C GLY A 105 -11.42 3.77 -18.03
N HIS A 106 -11.07 2.62 -18.62
CA HIS A 106 -11.53 1.30 -18.21
C HIS A 106 -10.48 0.49 -17.42
N LEU A 107 -9.25 1.00 -17.28
CA LEU A 107 -8.24 0.39 -16.41
C LEU A 107 -8.72 0.46 -14.96
N ARG A 108 -9.07 -0.71 -14.41
CA ARG A 108 -9.52 -0.87 -13.02
C ARG A 108 -8.49 -1.56 -12.14
N ALA A 109 -7.32 -1.89 -12.68
CA ALA A 109 -6.23 -2.45 -11.91
C ALA A 109 -4.91 -1.86 -12.38
N ILE A 110 -4.07 -1.47 -11.42
CA ILE A 110 -2.77 -0.82 -11.66
C ILE A 110 -1.77 -1.30 -10.62
N GLY A 111 -0.51 -1.36 -11.02
CA GLY A 111 0.63 -1.56 -10.13
C GLY A 111 1.43 -0.26 -9.97
N LEU A 112 2.12 -0.13 -8.86
CA LEU A 112 2.93 1.04 -8.53
C LEU A 112 4.18 0.59 -7.78
N VAL A 113 5.36 0.84 -8.34
CA VAL A 113 6.64 0.64 -7.65
C VAL A 113 7.10 1.96 -7.07
N LEU A 114 7.48 1.95 -5.80
CA LEU A 114 8.12 3.08 -5.14
C LEU A 114 9.52 2.65 -4.71
N ALA A 115 10.54 3.33 -5.23
CA ALA A 115 11.93 3.03 -4.93
C ALA A 115 12.36 3.73 -3.62
N GLY A 116 12.52 2.95 -2.55
CA GLY A 116 12.95 3.46 -1.23
C GLY A 116 14.41 3.91 -1.16
N ASP A 117 15.26 3.48 -2.10
CA ASP A 117 16.64 3.91 -2.28
C ASP A 117 16.78 5.20 -3.10
N ALA A 118 15.68 5.67 -3.69
CA ALA A 118 15.62 6.88 -4.53
C ALA A 118 15.02 8.10 -3.78
N ILE A 119 15.02 8.09 -2.45
CA ILE A 119 14.53 9.20 -1.63
C ILE A 119 15.61 10.30 -1.54
N GLU A 120 15.39 11.43 -2.22
CA GLU A 120 16.33 12.57 -2.22
C GLU A 120 16.41 13.34 -0.89
N GLU A 121 15.51 13.04 0.04
CA GLU A 121 15.36 13.78 1.28
C GLU A 121 16.39 13.35 2.33
N LYS A 122 16.73 14.31 3.19
CA LYS A 122 17.60 14.08 4.33
C LYS A 122 16.82 14.22 5.63
N ASP A 123 17.24 13.45 6.63
CA ASP A 123 16.71 13.57 7.98
C ASP A 123 17.11 14.92 8.62
N ALA A 124 16.65 15.17 9.85
CA ALA A 124 16.97 16.40 10.58
C ALA A 124 18.47 16.58 10.89
N ARG A 125 19.27 15.52 10.74
CA ARG A 125 20.72 15.49 10.97
C ARG A 125 21.52 15.56 9.66
N GLY A 126 20.85 15.57 8.50
CA GLY A 126 21.48 15.62 7.19
C GLY A 126 21.86 14.24 6.62
N ASN A 127 21.46 13.14 7.24
CA ASN A 127 21.67 11.79 6.72
C ASN A 127 20.69 11.50 5.58
N ALA A 128 21.12 10.71 4.59
CA ALA A 128 20.23 10.22 3.55
C ALA A 128 19.14 9.34 4.17
N ILE A 129 17.89 9.54 3.73
CA ILE A 129 16.78 8.65 4.09
C ILE A 129 16.77 7.53 3.05
N VAL A 130 16.79 6.29 3.51
CA VAL A 130 16.71 5.09 2.67
C VAL A 130 15.63 4.19 3.24
N ASP A 131 14.91 3.54 2.36
CA ASP A 131 13.84 2.58 2.68
C ASP A 131 13.89 1.43 1.67
N ASP A 132 13.09 0.40 1.91
CA ASP A 132 12.93 -0.69 0.98
C ASP A 132 12.12 -0.26 -0.26
N THR A 133 12.40 -0.91 -1.40
CA THR A 133 11.55 -0.77 -2.59
C THR A 133 10.27 -1.56 -2.40
N VAL A 134 9.12 -0.94 -2.62
CA VAL A 134 7.81 -1.59 -2.49
C VAL A 134 7.07 -1.58 -3.81
N VAL A 135 6.26 -2.61 -4.04
CA VAL A 135 5.25 -2.64 -5.10
C VAL A 135 3.86 -2.70 -4.48
N LEU A 136 2.99 -1.78 -4.91
CA LEU A 136 1.60 -1.69 -4.51
C LEU A 136 0.75 -2.15 -5.69
N LEU A 137 -0.13 -3.10 -5.45
CA LEU A 137 -1.03 -3.65 -6.45
C LEU A 137 -2.46 -3.24 -6.08
N PHE A 138 -3.18 -2.62 -7.00
CA PHE A 138 -4.54 -2.16 -6.80
C PHE A 138 -5.46 -2.91 -7.77
N ASN A 139 -6.46 -3.59 -7.24
CA ASN A 139 -7.53 -4.18 -8.05
C ASN A 139 -8.88 -3.59 -7.66
N ALA A 140 -9.27 -2.54 -8.36
CA ALA A 140 -10.62 -2.00 -8.32
C ALA A 140 -11.55 -2.68 -9.32
N HIS A 141 -11.20 -3.83 -9.93
CA HIS A 141 -12.10 -4.67 -10.72
C HIS A 141 -12.90 -5.64 -9.82
N HIS A 142 -13.96 -6.24 -10.35
CA HIS A 142 -14.83 -7.17 -9.62
C HIS A 142 -14.40 -8.63 -9.74
N GLU A 143 -13.31 -8.90 -10.46
CA GLU A 143 -12.72 -10.22 -10.66
C GLU A 143 -11.27 -10.17 -10.19
N SER A 144 -10.72 -11.33 -9.84
CA SER A 144 -9.29 -11.49 -9.56
C SER A 144 -8.45 -11.23 -10.81
N ILE A 145 -7.31 -10.57 -10.66
CA ILE A 145 -6.40 -10.26 -11.78
C ILE A 145 -4.99 -10.77 -11.43
N PRO A 146 -4.31 -11.51 -12.32
CA PRO A 146 -2.91 -11.83 -12.13
C PRO A 146 -2.05 -10.60 -12.43
N PHE A 147 -1.16 -10.24 -11.50
CA PHE A 147 -0.16 -9.19 -11.67
C PHE A 147 1.23 -9.79 -11.79
N VAL A 148 1.91 -9.56 -12.90
CA VAL A 148 3.31 -9.95 -13.06
C VAL A 148 4.18 -9.02 -12.21
N LEU A 149 4.88 -9.58 -11.23
CA LEU A 149 5.75 -8.79 -10.36
C LEU A 149 6.97 -8.28 -11.15
N PRO A 150 7.47 -7.06 -10.84
CA PRO A 150 8.61 -6.51 -11.55
C PRO A 150 9.84 -7.43 -11.44
N ALA A 151 10.64 -7.45 -12.51
CA ALA A 151 11.89 -8.20 -12.53
C ALA A 151 12.79 -7.78 -11.36
N CYS A 152 13.43 -8.77 -10.74
CA CYS A 152 14.38 -8.63 -9.65
C CYS A 152 15.62 -9.45 -9.98
N ASP A 153 16.76 -9.09 -9.40
CA ASP A 153 17.97 -9.89 -9.56
C ASP A 153 17.85 -11.23 -8.80
N GLU A 154 18.77 -12.17 -9.03
CA GLU A 154 18.75 -13.48 -8.36
C GLU A 154 18.92 -13.41 -6.83
N ARG A 155 19.33 -12.25 -6.30
CA ARG A 155 19.58 -12.03 -4.88
C ARG A 155 18.42 -11.31 -4.19
N THR A 156 17.38 -10.95 -4.92
CA THR A 156 16.24 -10.21 -4.40
C THR A 156 14.93 -10.92 -4.72
N SER A 157 13.96 -10.72 -3.83
CA SER A 157 12.64 -11.32 -3.97
C SER A 157 11.58 -10.39 -3.40
N TRP A 158 10.36 -10.55 -3.90
CA TRP A 158 9.20 -9.85 -3.38
C TRP A 158 8.61 -10.63 -2.21
N VAL A 159 8.50 -9.97 -1.06
CA VAL A 159 7.93 -10.52 0.16
C VAL A 159 6.61 -9.83 0.44
N LEU A 160 5.53 -10.60 0.59
CA LEU A 160 4.21 -10.04 0.87
C LEU A 160 4.20 -9.34 2.24
N MET A 161 3.99 -8.03 2.23
CA MET A 161 3.83 -7.22 3.44
C MET A 161 2.37 -7.18 3.87
N LEU A 162 1.45 -6.98 2.93
CA LEU A 162 0.04 -6.76 3.22
C LEU A 162 -0.81 -7.26 2.06
N ASP A 163 -1.91 -7.95 2.36
CA ASP A 163 -3.02 -8.16 1.45
C ASP A 163 -4.32 -7.83 2.20
N THR A 164 -5.18 -6.99 1.64
CA THR A 164 -6.47 -6.65 2.24
C THR A 164 -7.47 -7.81 2.30
N CYS A 165 -7.26 -8.86 1.51
CA CYS A 165 -8.05 -10.09 1.54
C CYS A 165 -7.56 -11.10 2.59
N ASP A 166 -6.37 -10.87 3.18
CA ASP A 166 -5.88 -11.66 4.30
C ASP A 166 -6.07 -10.93 5.64
N PRO A 167 -7.13 -11.25 6.41
CA PRO A 167 -7.39 -10.61 7.71
C PRO A 167 -6.40 -11.07 8.80
N THR A 168 -5.64 -12.13 8.55
CA THR A 168 -4.68 -12.70 9.48
C THR A 168 -3.41 -13.04 8.73
N PRO A 169 -2.61 -12.02 8.36
CA PRO A 169 -1.33 -12.23 7.71
C PRO A 169 -0.42 -12.92 8.73
N ARG A 170 -0.49 -14.24 8.77
CA ARG A 170 0.60 -15.06 9.30
C ARG A 170 1.80 -14.51 8.56
N ARG A 171 2.85 -14.04 9.27
CA ARG A 171 4.14 -13.61 8.71
C ARG A 171 4.36 -14.39 7.42
N SER A 172 3.96 -13.82 6.29
CA SER A 172 3.81 -14.63 5.10
C SER A 172 5.20 -14.61 4.57
N SER A 173 5.95 -15.67 4.86
CA SER A 173 7.18 -16.03 4.14
C SER A 173 6.86 -16.39 2.68
N ALA A 174 5.79 -15.84 2.12
CA ALA A 174 5.44 -15.92 0.72
C ALA A 174 6.41 -15.02 -0.01
N VAL A 175 7.43 -15.67 -0.54
CA VAL A 175 8.50 -15.09 -1.32
C VAL A 175 8.20 -15.37 -2.77
N PHE A 176 8.16 -14.33 -3.58
CA PHE A 176 7.90 -14.39 -5.01
C PHE A 176 9.12 -13.90 -5.77
N LYS A 177 9.46 -14.57 -6.87
CA LYS A 177 10.52 -14.09 -7.77
C LYS A 177 10.01 -12.98 -8.67
N GLY A 178 10.94 -12.16 -9.18
CA GLY A 178 10.59 -11.22 -10.25
C GLY A 178 10.07 -11.97 -11.48
N GLY A 179 9.02 -11.44 -12.12
CA GLY A 179 8.33 -12.06 -13.25
C GLY A 179 7.30 -13.14 -12.86
N GLU A 180 7.22 -13.54 -11.59
CA GLU A 180 6.13 -14.42 -11.14
C GLU A 180 4.82 -13.64 -10.98
N PRO A 181 3.66 -14.26 -11.28
CA PRO A 181 2.39 -13.62 -11.07
C PRO A 181 1.97 -13.67 -9.60
N TYR A 182 1.48 -12.55 -9.08
CA TYR A 182 0.68 -12.45 -7.86
C TYR A 182 -0.78 -12.24 -8.23
N THR A 183 -1.65 -13.17 -7.89
CA THR A 183 -3.11 -13.00 -8.12
C THR A 183 -3.68 -12.10 -7.04
N ILE A 184 -4.14 -10.91 -7.45
CA ILE A 184 -4.85 -9.98 -6.56
C ILE A 184 -6.36 -10.18 -6.69
N GLU A 185 -7.02 -10.40 -5.56
CA GLU A 185 -8.46 -10.66 -5.50
C GLU A 185 -9.30 -9.44 -5.92
N ALA A 186 -10.57 -9.67 -6.23
CA ALA A 186 -11.50 -8.60 -6.57
C ALA A 186 -11.57 -7.53 -5.46
N ARG A 187 -11.61 -6.24 -5.85
CA ARG A 187 -11.78 -5.10 -4.93
C ARG A 187 -10.75 -5.05 -3.79
N SER A 188 -9.52 -5.45 -4.07
CA SER A 188 -8.47 -5.61 -3.06
C SER A 188 -7.20 -4.80 -3.39
N MET A 189 -6.30 -4.74 -2.43
CA MET A 189 -4.99 -4.13 -2.54
C MET A 189 -3.95 -5.03 -1.85
N ALA A 190 -2.80 -5.20 -2.49
CA ALA A 190 -1.66 -5.92 -1.95
C ALA A 190 -0.37 -5.09 -2.02
N ILE A 191 0.58 -5.39 -1.14
CA ILE A 191 1.86 -4.69 -1.03
C ILE A 191 2.95 -5.71 -0.79
N LEU A 192 3.98 -5.65 -1.61
CA LEU A 192 5.16 -6.49 -1.48
C LEU A 192 6.41 -5.61 -1.34
N CYS A 193 7.33 -6.05 -0.49
CA CYS A 193 8.63 -5.44 -0.29
C CYS A 193 9.69 -6.20 -1.09
N ARG A 194 10.64 -5.50 -1.70
CA ARG A 194 11.82 -6.13 -2.29
C ARG A 194 12.87 -6.31 -1.20
N GLU A 195 13.09 -7.55 -0.78
CA GLU A 195 14.11 -7.89 0.21
C GLU A 195 15.30 -8.59 -0.45
N SER A 196 16.51 -8.34 0.07
CA SER A 196 17.69 -9.14 -0.28
C SER A 196 17.61 -10.50 0.42
N VAL A 197 17.73 -11.57 -0.37
CA VAL A 197 17.93 -12.93 0.12
C VAL A 197 19.29 -12.96 0.81
N HIS A 198 19.29 -12.82 2.14
CA HIS A 198 20.51 -13.04 2.91
C HIS A 198 20.84 -14.52 2.77
N GLY A 199 21.93 -14.82 2.07
CA GLY A 199 22.48 -16.16 2.01
C GLY A 199 22.71 -16.70 3.42
N ALA A 200 22.14 -17.88 3.69
CA ALA A 200 22.44 -18.67 4.87
C ALA A 200 23.94 -19.04 4.92
#